data_AF-W7FR96-F1
#
_entry.id   AF-W7FR96-F1
#
_cell.length_a   1.000
_cell.length_b   1.000
_cell.length_c   1.000
_cell.angle_alpha   90.00
_cell.angle_beta   90.00
_cell.angle_gamma   90.00
#
_symmetry.space_group_name_H-M   'P 1'
#
loop_
_entity.id
_entity.type
_entity.pdbx_description
1 polymer ?
#
loop_
_entity_poly.entity_id
_entity_poly.type
_entity_poly.pdbx_seq_one_letter_code
_entity_poly.pdbx_strand_id
1 'polypeptide(L)'
;MDIITSSIFVAFILLIFISSWIFYNYFVNYHESTILAALTFIISLSTCFILVLFIPIDIYLVSNGNLEISHLEITQKVISKFYHSMFWVLIFEAYVLVPFSYFYLKNKKSYKNEFDDNVVPFENTIESLKKTIYFILLLIVLSIIGLIYRPGHKLAM
;
A
#
# COMPACT_ATOMS: atom_id res chain seq x y z
N MET A 1 21.96 -14.32 0.60
CA MET A 1 21.47 -13.86 -0.71
C MET A 1 22.68 -13.41 -1.49
N ASP A 2 22.97 -14.06 -2.61
CA ASP A 2 24.10 -13.68 -3.45
C ASP A 2 23.84 -12.29 -4.04
N ILE A 3 24.88 -11.48 -4.21
CA ILE A 3 24.80 -10.11 -4.74
C ILE A 3 24.00 -10.06 -6.05
N ILE A 4 24.16 -11.10 -6.88
CA ILE A 4 23.46 -11.27 -8.15
C ILE A 4 21.94 -11.42 -7.94
N THR A 5 21.51 -12.28 -7.02
CA THR A 5 20.08 -12.50 -6.72
C THR A 5 19.43 -11.23 -6.15
N SER A 6 20.14 -10.50 -5.29
CA SER A 6 19.67 -9.21 -4.76
C SER A 6 19.55 -8.15 -5.87
N SER A 7 20.54 -8.08 -6.75
CA SER A 7 20.55 -7.15 -7.88
C SER A 7 19.38 -7.41 -8.84
N ILE A 8 19.13 -8.67 -9.18
CA ILE A 8 17.99 -9.07 -10.02
C ILE A 8 16.66 -8.67 -9.37
N PHE A 9 16.50 -8.91 -8.07
CA PHE A 9 15.28 -8.54 -7.34
C PHE A 9 15.05 -7.02 -7.36
N VAL A 10 16.09 -6.22 -7.11
CA VAL A 10 16.01 -4.75 -7.19
C VAL A 10 15.66 -4.30 -8.61
N ALA A 11 16.23 -4.93 -9.65
CA ALA A 11 15.91 -4.61 -11.03
C ALA A 11 14.43 -4.87 -11.36
N PHE A 12 13.85 -5.96 -10.87
CA PHE A 12 12.41 -6.23 -11.02
C PHE A 12 11.54 -5.19 -10.32
N ILE A 13 11.90 -4.78 -9.10
CA ILE A 13 11.18 -3.72 -8.38
C ILE A 13 11.24 -2.41 -9.18
N LEU A 14 12.42 -2.02 -9.67
CA LEU A 14 12.57 -0.81 -10.49
C LEU A 14 11.73 -0.88 -11.77
N LEU A 15 11.69 -2.05 -12.42
CA LEU A 15 10.86 -2.26 -13.60
C LEU A 15 9.36 -2.09 -13.28
N ILE A 16 8.90 -2.57 -12.12
CA ILE A 16 7.52 -2.36 -11.64
C ILE A 16 7.23 -0.88 -11.43
N PHE A 17 8.14 -0.14 -10.81
CA PHE A 17 8.00 1.31 -10.61
C PHE A 17 7.93 2.06 -11.94
N ILE A 18 8.83 1.75 -12.88
CA ILE A 18 8.86 2.35 -14.22
C ILE A 18 7.57 2.02 -14.98
N SER A 19 7.09 0.78 -14.91
CA SER A 19 5.82 0.39 -15.53
C SER A 19 4.67 1.20 -14.94
N SER A 20 4.59 1.30 -13.62
CA SER A 20 3.55 2.10 -12.93
C SER A 20 3.58 3.58 -13.32
N TRP A 21 4.78 4.14 -13.51
CA TRP A 21 4.98 5.49 -14.02
C TRP A 21 4.50 5.66 -15.47
N ILE A 22 4.81 4.69 -16.35
CA ILE A 22 4.33 4.69 -17.74
C ILE A 22 2.80 4.62 -17.78
N PHE A 23 2.20 3.72 -17.00
CA PHE A 23 0.75 3.60 -16.86
C PHE A 23 0.12 4.93 -16.42
N TYR A 24 0.70 5.58 -15.43
CA TYR A 24 0.23 6.89 -14.98
C TYR A 24 0.23 7.91 -16.11
N ASN A 25 1.35 8.08 -16.82
CA ASN A 25 1.46 9.07 -17.89
C ASN A 25 0.57 8.77 -19.10
N TYR A 26 0.28 7.49 -19.36
CA TYR A 26 -0.54 7.09 -20.49
C TYR A 26 -2.04 7.28 -20.21
N PHE A 27 -2.51 6.94 -19.00
CA PHE A 27 -3.93 6.94 -18.67
C PHE A 27 -4.41 8.17 -17.88
N VAL A 28 -3.51 8.87 -17.17
CA VAL A 28 -3.88 10.01 -16.32
C VAL A 28 -3.52 11.31 -17.00
N ASN A 29 -4.53 12.16 -17.22
CA ASN A 29 -4.32 13.52 -17.74
C ASN A 29 -3.52 14.37 -16.75
N TYR A 30 -2.26 14.66 -17.10
CA TYR A 30 -1.32 15.43 -16.28
C TYR A 30 -1.91 16.77 -15.81
N HIS A 31 -2.67 17.46 -16.67
CA HIS A 31 -3.25 18.78 -16.39
C HIS A 31 -4.30 18.82 -15.27
N GLU A 32 -4.94 17.69 -14.96
CA GLU A 32 -5.94 17.63 -13.88
C GLU A 32 -5.40 17.01 -12.59
N SER A 33 -4.22 16.43 -12.65
CA SER A 33 -3.66 15.61 -11.58
C SER A 33 -2.71 16.41 -10.69
N THR A 34 -2.81 16.20 -9.38
CA THR A 34 -1.82 16.71 -8.43
C THR A 34 -0.66 15.73 -8.25
N ILE A 35 0.54 16.23 -7.94
CA ILE A 35 1.72 15.39 -7.61
C ILE A 35 1.38 14.35 -6.53
N LEU A 36 0.58 14.73 -5.52
CA LEU A 36 0.13 13.81 -4.47
C LEU A 36 -0.67 12.63 -5.02
N ALA A 37 -1.62 12.90 -5.93
CA ALA A 37 -2.41 11.88 -6.60
C ALA A 37 -1.54 10.98 -7.50
N ALA A 38 -0.54 11.55 -8.18
CA ALA A 38 0.43 10.80 -8.97
C ALA A 38 1.21 9.81 -8.10
N LEU A 39 1.82 10.31 -7.03
CA LEU A 39 2.61 9.49 -6.10
C LEU A 39 1.75 8.41 -5.47
N THR A 40 0.53 8.74 -5.04
CA THR A 40 -0.41 7.78 -4.46
C THR A 40 -0.72 6.67 -5.45
N PHE A 41 -1.02 7.00 -6.70
CA PHE A 41 -1.29 6.01 -7.75
C PHE A 41 -0.09 5.10 -8.01
N ILE A 42 1.09 5.67 -8.19
CA ILE A 42 2.32 4.92 -8.49
C ILE A 42 2.67 3.98 -7.33
N ILE A 43 2.64 4.49 -6.10
CA ILE A 43 2.94 3.72 -4.90
C ILE A 43 1.93 2.57 -4.78
N SER A 44 0.63 2.84 -4.79
CA SER A 44 -0.40 1.81 -4.64
C SER A 44 -0.42 0.78 -5.77
N LEU A 45 -0.12 1.18 -7.01
CA LEU A 45 -0.03 0.24 -8.12
C LEU A 45 1.23 -0.63 -8.01
N SER A 46 2.35 -0.02 -7.61
CA SER A 46 3.62 -0.74 -7.42
C SER A 46 3.52 -1.79 -6.32
N THR A 47 2.88 -1.47 -5.18
CA THR A 47 2.71 -2.41 -4.07
C THR A 47 1.81 -3.57 -4.45
N CYS A 48 0.74 -3.31 -5.21
CA CYS A 48 -0.12 -4.34 -5.77
C CYS A 48 0.67 -5.31 -6.66
N PHE A 49 1.47 -4.80 -7.61
CA PHE A 49 2.29 -5.65 -8.49
C PHE A 49 3.39 -6.41 -7.75
N ILE A 50 4.02 -5.81 -6.74
CA ILE A 50 4.97 -6.49 -5.88
C ILE A 50 4.28 -7.68 -5.19
N LEU A 51 3.10 -7.49 -4.61
CA LEU A 51 2.37 -8.60 -3.95
C LEU A 51 1.95 -9.70 -4.93
N VAL A 52 1.50 -9.34 -6.13
CA VAL A 52 1.16 -10.31 -7.18
C VAL A 52 2.38 -11.16 -7.55
N LEU A 53 3.58 -10.56 -7.62
CA LEU A 53 4.82 -11.28 -7.89
C LEU A 53 5.19 -12.30 -6.80
N PHE A 54 4.68 -12.11 -5.58
CA PHE A 54 4.92 -12.99 -4.44
C PHE A 54 3.89 -14.13 -4.31
N ILE A 55 2.76 -14.08 -5.02
CA ILE A 55 1.75 -15.17 -5.05
C ILE A 55 2.36 -16.54 -5.39
N PRO A 56 3.25 -16.69 -6.40
CA PRO A 56 3.88 -17.98 -6.69
C PRO A 56 4.72 -18.52 -5.54
N ILE A 57 5.36 -17.64 -4.76
CA ILE A 57 6.16 -18.01 -3.58
C ILE A 57 5.22 -18.55 -2.49
N ASP A 58 4.05 -17.93 -2.29
CA ASP A 58 3.04 -18.44 -1.37
C ASP A 58 2.54 -19.83 -1.77
N ILE A 59 2.22 -20.03 -3.05
CA ILE A 59 1.79 -21.33 -3.58
C ILE A 59 2.88 -22.38 -3.36
N TYR A 60 4.14 -22.03 -3.65
CA TYR A 60 5.28 -22.92 -3.47
C TYR A 60 5.49 -23.31 -2.00
N LEU A 61 5.43 -22.33 -1.08
CA LEU A 61 5.61 -22.56 0.35
C LEU A 61 4.50 -23.46 0.93
N VAL A 62 3.25 -23.24 0.53
CA VAL A 62 2.12 -24.08 0.97
C VAL A 62 2.19 -25.48 0.36
N SER A 63 2.58 -25.59 -0.91
CA SER A 63 2.62 -26.87 -1.63
C SER A 63 3.75 -27.80 -1.17
N ASN A 64 4.88 -27.28 -0.69
CA ASN A 64 6.07 -28.09 -0.37
C ASN A 64 6.20 -28.50 1.11
N GLY A 65 5.17 -28.26 1.92
CA GLY A 65 4.82 -29.07 3.09
C GLY A 65 5.73 -29.05 4.32
N ASN A 66 7.03 -29.34 4.20
CA ASN A 66 8.02 -29.34 5.28
C ASN A 66 9.35 -29.86 4.72
N LEU A 67 10.18 -29.00 4.11
CA LEU A 67 11.57 -29.37 3.85
C LEU A 67 12.43 -28.76 4.95
N GLU A 68 12.85 -29.62 5.89
CA GLU A 68 13.90 -29.35 6.89
C GLU A 68 15.22 -29.06 6.17
N ILE A 69 15.36 -27.82 5.72
CA ILE A 69 16.59 -27.31 5.16
C ILE A 69 16.80 -25.99 5.90
N SER A 70 17.81 -25.92 6.76
CA SER A 70 18.16 -24.77 7.60
C SER A 70 18.26 -23.43 6.83
N HIS A 71 18.58 -23.47 5.53
CA HIS A 71 18.54 -22.31 4.64
C HIS A 71 17.12 -21.81 4.31
N LEU A 72 16.15 -22.72 4.30
CA LEU A 72 14.74 -22.48 3.98
C LEU A 72 14.03 -21.84 5.18
N GLU A 73 14.40 -22.19 6.43
CA GLU A 73 13.89 -21.53 7.65
C GLU A 73 14.28 -20.05 7.74
N ILE A 74 15.55 -19.73 7.47
CA ILE A 74 16.03 -18.34 7.43
C ILE A 74 15.28 -17.56 6.34
N THR A 75 15.07 -18.19 5.18
CA THR A 75 14.35 -17.61 4.06
C THR A 75 12.86 -17.39 4.38
N GLN A 76 12.21 -18.33 5.06
CA GLN A 76 10.81 -18.22 5.49
C GLN A 76 10.61 -17.10 6.51
N LYS A 77 11.54 -16.92 7.46
CA LYS A 77 11.50 -15.81 8.42
C LYS A 77 11.61 -14.46 7.73
N VAL A 78 12.48 -14.35 6.72
CA VAL A 78 12.64 -13.13 5.91
C VAL A 78 11.37 -12.85 5.10
N ILE A 79 10.81 -13.87 4.45
CA ILE A 79 9.56 -13.78 3.67
C ILE A 79 8.39 -13.38 4.57
N SER A 80 8.25 -14.00 5.74
CA SER A 80 7.20 -13.66 6.72
C SER A 80 7.33 -12.20 7.20
N LYS A 81 8.55 -11.74 7.50
CA LYS A 81 8.79 -10.33 7.86
C LYS A 81 8.44 -9.38 6.72
N PHE A 82 8.76 -9.76 5.48
CA PHE A 82 8.40 -9.00 4.28
C PHE A 82 6.88 -8.89 4.11
N TYR A 83 6.14 -10.00 4.21
CA TYR A 83 4.68 -9.97 4.14
C TYR A 83 4.05 -9.14 5.24
N HIS A 84 4.55 -9.27 6.47
CA HIS A 84 4.05 -8.44 7.57
C HIS A 84 4.29 -6.96 7.30
N SER A 85 5.45 -6.59 6.75
CA SER A 85 5.74 -5.21 6.33
C SER A 85 4.80 -4.74 5.22
N MET A 86 4.61 -5.54 4.17
CA MET A 86 3.74 -5.20 3.03
C MET A 86 2.27 -5.08 3.46
N PHE A 87 1.83 -5.89 4.41
CA PHE A 87 0.50 -5.79 4.99
C PHE A 87 0.24 -4.43 5.65
N TRP A 88 1.20 -3.93 6.45
CA TRP A 88 1.10 -2.59 7.03
C TRP A 88 1.11 -1.49 5.98
N VAL A 89 1.93 -1.63 4.94
CA VAL A 89 1.98 -0.70 3.80
C VAL A 89 0.62 -0.67 3.09
N LEU A 90 0.03 -1.83 2.80
CA LEU A 90 -1.31 -1.91 2.20
C LEU A 90 -2.39 -1.26 3.06
N ILE A 91 -2.40 -1.51 4.37
CA ILE A 91 -3.35 -0.88 5.28
C ILE A 91 -3.21 0.64 5.21
N PHE A 92 -1.98 1.14 5.29
CA PHE A 92 -1.72 2.57 5.21
C PHE A 92 -2.18 3.15 3.87
N GLU A 93 -1.88 2.49 2.76
CA GLU A 93 -2.29 2.95 1.43
C GLU A 93 -3.81 2.99 1.28
N ALA A 94 -4.50 1.90 1.65
CA ALA A 94 -5.92 1.74 1.46
C ALA A 94 -6.76 2.67 2.35
N TYR A 95 -6.36 2.86 3.61
CA TYR A 95 -7.16 3.60 4.60
C TYR A 95 -6.69 5.03 4.86
N VAL A 96 -5.44 5.36 4.50
CA VAL A 96 -4.87 6.68 4.75
C VAL A 96 -4.49 7.35 3.44
N LEU A 97 -3.51 6.81 2.69
CA LEU A 97 -2.92 7.50 1.55
C LEU A 97 -3.93 7.77 0.43
N VAL A 98 -4.67 6.74 0.00
CA VAL A 98 -5.65 6.83 -1.10
C VAL A 98 -6.83 7.76 -0.75
N PRO A 99 -7.53 7.59 0.39
CA PRO A 99 -8.61 8.49 0.76
C PRO A 99 -8.14 9.93 0.97
N PHE A 100 -6.98 10.12 1.62
CA PHE A 100 -6.40 11.45 1.82
C PHE A 100 -6.11 12.15 0.49
N SER A 101 -5.46 11.44 -0.44
CA SER A 101 -5.13 11.95 -1.76
C SER A 101 -6.39 12.34 -2.57
N TYR A 102 -7.43 11.50 -2.48
CA TYR A 102 -8.73 11.79 -3.09
C TYR A 102 -9.37 13.06 -2.51
N PHE A 103 -9.46 13.18 -1.18
CA PHE A 103 -10.06 14.36 -0.55
C PHE A 103 -9.24 15.62 -0.78
N TYR A 104 -7.91 15.51 -0.79
CA TYR A 104 -7.01 16.63 -1.08
C TYR A 104 -7.24 17.19 -2.49
N LEU A 105 -7.37 16.31 -3.49
CA LEU A 105 -7.69 16.71 -4.85
C LEU A 105 -9.09 17.32 -4.95
N LYS A 106 -10.08 16.70 -4.32
CA LYS A 106 -11.48 17.14 -4.35
C LYS A 106 -11.65 18.53 -3.72
N ASN A 107 -11.08 18.72 -2.53
CA ASN A 107 -11.12 19.99 -1.83
C ASN A 107 -10.41 21.08 -2.63
N LYS A 108 -9.22 20.79 -3.19
CA LYS A 108 -8.50 21.72 -4.08
C LYS A 108 -9.33 22.14 -5.31
N LYS A 109 -10.05 21.20 -5.94
CA LYS A 109 -10.97 21.50 -7.06
C LYS A 109 -12.17 22.35 -6.61
N SER A 110 -12.69 22.13 -5.41
CA SER A 110 -13.79 22.91 -4.83
C SER A 110 -13.39 24.37 -4.61
N TYR A 111 -12.25 24.60 -3.97
CA TYR A 111 -11.74 25.95 -3.69
C TYR A 111 -11.43 26.75 -4.97
N LYS A 112 -10.95 26.08 -6.03
CA LYS A 112 -10.72 26.71 -7.32
C LYS A 112 -12.00 27.27 -7.97
N ASN A 113 -13.17 26.73 -7.63
CA ASN A 113 -14.45 27.15 -8.20
C ASN A 113 -15.20 28.19 -7.34
N GLU A 114 -14.83 28.37 -6.07
CA GLU A 114 -15.64 29.08 -5.06
C GLU A 114 -14.97 30.34 -4.47
N PHE A 115 -14.18 31.09 -5.24
CA PHE A 115 -13.78 32.49 -4.93
C PHE A 115 -12.54 32.76 -4.05
N ASP A 116 -11.52 31.90 -3.97
CA ASP A 116 -10.22 32.33 -3.41
C ASP A 116 -9.00 31.61 -4.02
N ASP A 117 -8.19 32.36 -4.78
CA ASP A 117 -6.91 31.89 -5.31
C ASP A 117 -5.83 31.71 -4.21
N ASN A 118 -6.12 32.11 -2.96
CA ASN A 118 -5.17 32.12 -1.85
C ASN A 118 -5.39 31.05 -0.78
N VAL A 119 -6.14 29.98 -1.06
CA VAL A 119 -6.30 28.90 -0.07
C VAL A 119 -4.95 28.31 0.29
N VAL A 120 -4.58 28.48 1.55
CA VAL A 120 -3.29 28.06 2.08
C VAL A 120 -3.22 26.53 1.99
N PRO A 121 -2.15 25.94 1.43
CA PRO A 121 -2.01 24.48 1.30
C PRO A 121 -2.26 23.72 2.60
N PHE A 122 -1.96 24.36 3.74
CA PHE A 122 -2.15 23.84 5.09
C PHE A 122 -3.62 23.68 5.50
N GLU A 123 -4.51 24.58 5.07
CA GLU A 123 -5.94 24.45 5.37
C GLU A 123 -6.55 23.28 4.61
N ASN A 124 -6.15 23.11 3.34
CA ASN A 124 -6.57 21.98 2.53
C ASN A 124 -6.08 20.64 3.09
N THR A 125 -4.85 20.56 3.63
CA THR A 125 -4.35 19.33 4.26
C THR A 125 -5.14 18.97 5.50
N ILE A 126 -5.44 19.94 6.38
CA ILE A 126 -6.23 19.71 7.60
C ILE A 126 -7.62 19.20 7.25
N GLU A 127 -8.31 19.87 6.32
CA GLU A 127 -9.69 19.50 5.96
C GLU A 127 -9.75 18.12 5.29
N SER A 128 -8.73 17.78 4.50
CA SER A 128 -8.61 16.46 3.87
C SER A 128 -8.33 15.36 4.89
N LEU A 129 -7.50 15.64 5.89
CA LEU A 129 -7.21 14.73 6.99
C LEU A 129 -8.46 14.49 7.85
N LYS A 130 -9.23 15.55 8.14
CA LYS A 130 -10.50 15.46 8.86
C LYS A 130 -11.52 14.55 8.15
N LYS A 131 -11.59 14.59 6.83
CA LYS A 131 -12.45 13.67 6.04
C LYS A 131 -11.91 12.24 6.03
N THR A 132 -10.59 12.06 6.13
CA THR A 132 -9.93 10.75 6.18
C THR A 132 -10.15 10.02 7.51
N ILE A 133 -10.47 10.74 8.60
CA ILE A 133 -10.76 10.14 9.92
C ILE A 133 -11.83 9.05 9.85
N TYR A 134 -12.83 9.18 8.97
CA TYR A 134 -13.84 8.13 8.79
C TYR A 134 -13.21 6.77 8.41
N PHE A 135 -12.23 6.78 7.51
CA PHE A 135 -11.53 5.56 7.07
C PHE A 135 -10.64 4.99 8.19
N ILE A 136 -10.04 5.86 9.00
CA ILE A 136 -9.24 5.45 10.17
C ILE A 136 -10.15 4.79 11.22
N LEU A 137 -11.32 5.36 11.50
CA LEU A 137 -12.29 4.76 12.41
C LEU A 137 -12.76 3.39 11.89
N LEU A 138 -13.04 3.29 10.59
CA LEU A 138 -13.41 2.03 9.96
C LEU A 138 -12.29 0.98 10.07
N LEU A 139 -11.03 1.36 9.89
CA LEU A 139 -9.87 0.49 10.12
C LEU A 139 -9.78 -0.01 11.57
N ILE A 140 -10.04 0.87 12.55
CA ILE A 140 -10.04 0.49 13.97
C ILE A 140 -11.15 -0.55 14.24
N VAL A 141 -12.36 -0.31 13.73
CA VAL A 141 -13.47 -1.24 13.87
C VAL A 141 -13.14 -2.60 13.24
N LEU A 142 -12.62 -2.62 12.02
CA LEU A 142 -12.19 -3.85 11.35
C LEU A 142 -11.07 -4.58 12.12
N SER A 143 -10.14 -3.83 12.70
CA SER A 143 -9.06 -4.41 13.51
C SER A 143 -9.60 -5.05 14.80
N ILE A 144 -10.58 -4.41 15.45
CA ILE A 144 -11.28 -4.98 16.63
C ILE A 144 -12.02 -6.26 16.24
N ILE A 145 -12.75 -6.26 15.11
CA ILE A 145 -13.43 -7.46 14.60
C ILE A 145 -12.42 -8.57 14.34
N GLY A 146 -11.31 -8.26 13.65
CA GLY A 146 -10.24 -9.23 13.39
C GLY A 146 -9.62 -9.79 14.67
N LEU A 147 -9.50 -8.98 15.72
CA LEU A 147 -9.01 -9.42 17.03
C LEU A 147 -10.01 -10.36 17.73
N ILE A 148 -11.32 -10.02 17.71
CA ILE A 148 -12.38 -10.81 18.34
C ILE A 148 -12.54 -12.16 17.64
N TYR A 149 -12.53 -12.17 16.30
CA TYR A 149 -12.73 -13.39 15.51
C TYR A 149 -11.45 -14.20 15.27
N ARG A 150 -10.33 -13.85 15.92
CA ARG A 150 -9.04 -14.53 15.75
C ARG A 150 -9.19 -16.04 16.01
N PRO A 151 -9.10 -16.91 14.98
CA PRO A 151 -9.23 -18.34 15.16
C PRO A 151 -7.95 -18.84 15.85
N GLY A 152 -8.06 -19.23 17.11
CA GLY A 152 -6.93 -19.63 17.95
C GLY A 152 -7.14 -19.34 19.43
N HIS A 153 -8.07 -18.45 19.79
CA HIS A 153 -8.49 -18.25 21.17
C HIS A 153 -9.55 -19.27 21.61
N LYS A 154 -9.31 -20.57 21.38
CA LYS A 154 -10.00 -21.60 22.17
C LYS A 154 -9.39 -21.55 23.57
N LEU A 155 -10.02 -20.73 24.41
CA LEU A 155 -10.21 -20.90 25.85
C LEU A 155 -9.19 -21.84 26.52
N ALA A 156 -8.07 -21.27 26.98
CA ALA A 156 -7.50 -21.70 28.24
C ALA A 156 -8.45 -21.21 29.35
N MET A 157 -9.53 -21.94 29.58
CA MET A 157 -10.40 -21.83 30.74
C MET A 157 -10.85 -23.23 31.12
#